data_AF-A0A953H9F8-F1
#
_entry.id   AF-A0A953H9F8-F1
#
_cell.length_a   1.000
_cell.length_b   1.000
_cell.length_c   1.000
_cell.angle_alpha   90.00
_cell.angle_beta   90.00
_cell.angle_gamma   90.00
#
_symmetry.space_group_name_H-M   'P 1'
#
loop_
_entity.id
_entity.type
_entity.pdbx_description
1 polymer ?
#
loop_
_entity_poly.entity_id
_entity_poly.type
_entity_poly.pdbx_seq_one_letter_code
_entity_poly.pdbx_strand_id
1 'polypeptide(L)'
;MPKEPRTRAMIHAVKQQTVIQPGGKVSIQDAELPEGRTAEVIVIVPDAEGNRSLVGMLGAASGLHESADSVVDSVRSERDSWG
;
A
#
# COMPACT_ATOMS: atom_id res chain seq x y z
N MET A 1 34.43 22.32 33.08
CA MET A 1 34.74 21.58 31.84
C MET A 1 33.61 21.82 30.84
N PRO A 2 33.85 22.49 29.71
CA PRO A 2 32.83 22.66 28.69
C PRO A 2 32.57 21.29 28.03
N LYS A 3 31.29 20.92 27.89
CA LYS A 3 30.89 19.70 27.18
C LYS A 3 31.02 19.97 25.69
N GLU A 4 31.81 19.14 24.99
CA GLU A 4 31.93 19.24 23.54
C GLU A 4 30.55 19.10 22.87
N PRO A 5 30.27 19.90 21.81
CA PRO A 5 29.02 19.79 21.08
C PRO A 5 28.97 18.42 20.39
N ARG A 6 27.92 17.64 20.68
CA ARG A 6 27.65 16.38 19.96
C ARG A 6 27.41 16.70 18.49
N THR A 7 28.25 16.17 17.60
CA THR A 7 28.06 16.26 16.14
C THR A 7 26.68 15.73 15.77
N ARG A 8 25.86 16.58 15.14
CA ARG A 8 24.54 16.21 14.64
C ARG A 8 24.75 15.30 13.42
N ALA A 9 24.34 14.03 13.52
CA ALA A 9 24.38 13.14 12.36
C ALA A 9 23.32 13.59 11.34
N MET A 10 23.77 14.06 10.18
CA MET A 10 22.91 14.39 9.04
C MET A 10 22.64 13.10 8.25
N ILE A 11 21.36 12.78 8.03
CA ILE A 11 20.95 11.64 7.20
C ILE A 11 20.72 12.16 5.79
N HIS A 12 21.42 11.58 4.82
CA HIS A 12 21.16 11.79 3.39
C HIS A 12 20.21 10.69 2.91
N ALA A 13 19.06 11.07 2.36
CA ALA A 13 18.05 10.12 1.88
C ALA A 13 17.72 10.42 0.42
N VAL A 14 17.81 9.41 -0.43
CA VAL A 14 17.45 9.48 -1.85
C VAL A 14 16.22 8.61 -2.08
N LYS A 15 15.16 9.18 -2.65
CA LYS A 15 13.97 8.46 -3.09
C LYS A 15 13.86 8.58 -4.61
N GLN A 16 14.13 7.48 -5.31
CA GLN A 16 14.11 7.45 -6.77
C GLN A 16 13.36 6.21 -7.26
N GLN A 17 12.60 6.37 -8.34
CA GLN A 17 12.01 5.25 -9.07
C GLN A 17 13.02 4.71 -10.09
N THR A 18 13.19 3.40 -10.12
CA THR A 18 14.11 2.72 -11.04
C THR A 18 13.51 1.39 -11.51
N VAL A 19 14.09 0.83 -12.55
CA VAL A 19 13.66 -0.45 -13.14
C VAL A 19 14.58 -1.56 -12.63
N ILE A 20 13.97 -2.65 -12.15
CA ILE A 20 14.71 -3.85 -11.78
C ILE A 20 15.22 -4.52 -13.07
N GLN A 21 16.54 -4.57 -13.20
CA GLN A 21 17.23 -5.19 -14.33
C GLN A 21 17.24 -6.72 -14.21
N PRO A 22 17.57 -7.46 -15.30
CA PRO A 22 17.69 -8.91 -15.25
C PRO A 22 18.56 -9.40 -14.10
N GLY A 23 18.13 -10.49 -13.45
CA GLY A 23 18.79 -11.03 -12.26
C GLY A 23 18.51 -10.25 -10.97
N GLY A 24 17.51 -9.36 -10.95
CA GLY A 24 17.14 -8.61 -9.75
C GLY A 24 18.04 -7.42 -9.45
N LYS A 25 18.85 -6.99 -10.42
CA LYS A 25 19.81 -5.89 -10.24
C LYS A 25 19.10 -4.54 -10.19
N VAL A 26 19.44 -3.74 -9.19
CA VAL A 26 19.00 -2.34 -9.04
C VAL A 26 20.24 -1.44 -9.12
N SER A 27 20.15 -0.34 -9.86
CA SER A 27 21.21 0.67 -9.97
C SER A 27 20.66 2.03 -9.60
N ILE A 28 21.34 2.70 -8.66
CA ILE A 28 21.04 4.06 -8.19
C ILE A 28 22.30 4.88 -8.47
N GLN A 29 22.15 5.98 -9.20
CA GLN A 29 23.20 6.95 -9.46
C GLN A 29 22.65 8.32 -9.14
N ASP A 30 23.15 8.92 -8.08
CA ASP A 30 22.71 10.21 -7.58
C ASP A 30 23.94 11.01 -7.13
N ALA A 31 24.04 12.27 -7.56
CA ALA A 31 25.18 13.13 -7.28
C ALA A 31 25.24 13.60 -5.82
N GLU A 32 24.15 13.47 -5.07
CA GLU A 32 24.06 13.88 -3.66
C GLU A 32 24.51 12.77 -2.70
N LEU A 33 24.78 11.55 -3.21
CA LEU A 33 25.28 10.45 -2.39
C LEU A 33 26.77 10.63 -2.08
N PRO A 34 27.14 10.71 -0.79
CA PRO A 34 28.53 10.89 -0.39
C PRO A 34 29.37 9.63 -0.65
N GLU A 35 30.49 9.81 -1.36
CA GLU A 35 31.43 8.72 -1.67
C GLU A 35 32.02 8.07 -0.40
N GLY A 36 32.28 6.76 -0.49
CA GLY A 36 32.96 6.01 0.57
C GLY A 36 32.16 5.76 1.85
N ARG A 37 30.87 6.13 1.88
CA ARG A 37 29.98 5.89 3.03
C ARG A 37 29.14 4.63 2.84
N THR A 38 28.91 3.89 3.93
CA THR A 38 27.93 2.81 3.96
C THR A 38 26.52 3.41 3.95
N ALA A 39 25.66 2.90 3.07
CA ALA A 39 24.25 3.26 2.99
C ALA A 39 23.38 2.02 3.21
N GLU A 40 22.20 2.23 3.81
CA GLU A 40 21.14 1.23 3.88
C GLU A 40 20.18 1.44 2.70
N VAL A 41 19.76 0.34 2.06
CA VAL A 41 18.91 0.39 0.86
C VAL A 41 17.60 -0.34 1.14
N ILE A 42 16.48 0.36 0.94
CA ILE A 42 15.12 -0.22 1.00
C ILE A 42 14.57 -0.23 -0.42
N VAL A 43 14.22 -1.42 -0.91
CA VAL A 43 13.60 -1.60 -2.23
C VAL A 43 12.11 -1.90 -2.04
N ILE A 44 11.26 -1.06 -2.62
CA ILE A 44 9.81 -1.24 -2.60
C ILE A 44 9.37 -1.62 -4.01
N VAL A 45 8.87 -2.85 -4.16
CA VAL A 45 8.27 -3.32 -5.41
C VAL A 45 6.77 -3.37 -5.16
N PRO A 46 5.96 -2.52 -5.82
CA PRO A 46 4.52 -2.67 -5.72
C PRO A 46 4.16 -4.04 -6.29
N ASP A 47 3.36 -4.80 -5.56
CA ASP A 47 2.70 -5.96 -6.17
C ASP A 47 1.94 -5.44 -7.38
N ALA A 48 2.02 -6.17 -8.50
CA ALA A 48 1.03 -6.01 -9.54
C ALA A 48 -0.28 -6.47 -8.91
N GLU A 49 -0.99 -5.55 -8.25
CA GLU A 49 -2.36 -5.80 -7.86
C GLU A 49 -3.05 -6.26 -9.13
N GLY A 50 -3.37 -7.55 -9.17
CA GLY A 50 -4.28 -8.08 -10.17
C GLY A 50 -5.48 -7.16 -10.10
N ASN A 51 -5.69 -6.39 -11.16
CA ASN A 51 -6.76 -5.42 -11.29
C ASN A 51 -8.09 -6.17 -11.29
N ARG A 52 -8.47 -6.74 -10.15
CA ARG A 52 -9.83 -7.14 -9.85
C ARG A 52 -10.50 -5.87 -9.40
N SER A 53 -10.89 -5.08 -10.40
CA SER A 53 -11.77 -3.94 -10.21
C SER A 53 -12.87 -4.34 -9.22
N LEU A 54 -13.03 -3.57 -8.14
CA LEU A 54 -14.11 -3.77 -7.17
C LEU A 54 -15.48 -3.80 -7.88
N VAL A 55 -15.60 -3.11 -9.02
CA VAL A 55 -16.78 -3.13 -9.91
C VAL A 55 -17.06 -4.54 -10.44
N GLY A 56 -16.02 -5.34 -10.74
CA GLY A 56 -16.16 -6.72 -11.17
C GLY A 56 -16.55 -7.68 -10.05
N MET A 57 -16.33 -7.31 -8.78
CA MET A 57 -16.74 -8.13 -7.63
C MET A 57 -18.19 -7.89 -7.22
N LEU A 58 -18.71 -6.66 -7.39
CA LEU A 58 -20.07 -6.31 -6.99
C LEU A 58 -21.16 -7.06 -7.76
N GLY A 59 -20.90 -7.51 -8.99
CA GLY A 59 -21.83 -8.29 -9.81
C GLY A 59 -21.73 -9.81 -9.66
N ALA A 60 -20.70 -10.31 -8.97
CA ALA A 60 -20.42 -11.75 -8.84
C ALA A 60 -20.88 -12.35 -7.51
N ALA A 61 -21.32 -11.52 -6.56
CA ALA A 61 -21.84 -11.99 -5.29
C ALA A 61 -23.27 -12.50 -5.49
N SER A 62 -23.52 -13.76 -5.10
CA SER A 62 -24.88 -14.24 -4.83
C SER A 62 -25.44 -13.35 -3.72
N GLY A 63 -26.41 -12.50 -4.04
CA GLY A 63 -26.97 -11.54 -3.08
C GLY A 63 -27.45 -12.21 -1.79
N LEU A 64 -27.64 -11.41 -0.74
CA LEU A 64 -28.13 -11.88 0.58
C LEU A 64 -29.53 -12.50 0.52
N HIS A 65 -30.27 -12.28 -0.56
CA HIS A 65 -31.64 -12.75 -0.75
C HIS A 65 -31.77 -13.52 -2.06
N GLU A 66 -32.52 -14.62 -2.01
CA GLU A 66 -32.79 -15.51 -3.14
C GLU A 66 -33.82 -14.92 -4.14
N SER A 67 -34.62 -13.96 -3.70
CA SER A 67 -35.68 -13.33 -4.51
C SER A 67 -36.00 -11.92 -4.03
N ALA A 68 -36.67 -11.15 -4.88
CA ALA A 68 -37.16 -9.82 -4.52
C ALA A 68 -38.19 -9.87 -3.37
N ASP A 69 -39.04 -10.90 -3.35
CA ASP A 69 -40.04 -11.09 -2.29
C ASP A 69 -39.37 -11.33 -0.93
N SER A 70 -38.26 -12.09 -0.90
CA SER A 70 -37.46 -12.29 0.32
C SER A 70 -36.90 -10.99 0.90
N VAL A 71 -36.51 -10.03 0.04
CA VAL A 71 -36.07 -8.70 0.49
C VAL A 71 -37.24 -7.95 1.15
N VAL A 72 -38.41 -7.97 0.50
CA VAL A 72 -39.60 -7.28 1.00
C VAL A 72 -40.04 -7.82 2.35
N ASP A 73 -40.03 -9.15 2.52
CA ASP A 73 -40.38 -9.81 3.78
C ASP A 73 -39.37 -9.48 4.89
N SER A 74 -38.07 -9.46 4.58
CA SER A 74 -37.02 -9.06 5.53
C SER A 74 -37.20 -7.64 6.03
N VAL A 75 -37.40 -6.67 5.12
CA VAL A 75 -37.59 -5.25 5.47
C VAL A 75 -38.85 -5.05 6.31
N ARG A 76 -39.93 -5.76 6.01
CA ARG A 76 -41.17 -5.71 6.79
C ARG A 76 -40.96 -6.26 8.20
N SER A 77 -40.29 -7.41 8.31
CA SER A 77 -39.98 -8.01 9.61
C SER A 77 -39.09 -7.11 10.47
N GLU A 78 -38.10 -6.45 9.89
CA GLU A 78 -37.26 -5.48 10.60
C GLU A 78 -38.08 -4.30 11.11
N ARG A 79 -38.91 -3.70 10.24
CA ARG A 79 -39.76 -2.57 10.61
C ARG A 79 -40.71 -2.92 11.75
N ASP A 80 -41.34 -4.08 11.68
CA ASP A 80 -42.30 -4.52 12.70
C ASP A 80 -41.58 -4.85 14.03
N SER A 81 -40.27 -5.16 14.00
CA SER A 81 -39.45 -5.38 15.20
C SER A 81 -39.08 -4.10 15.96
N TRP A 82 -39.22 -2.92 15.34
CA TRP A 82 -38.91 -1.62 15.93
C TRP A 82 -40.14 -0.91 16.54
N GLY A 83 -41.21 -1.67 16.80
CA GLY A 83 -42.51 -1.19 17.31
C GLY A 83 -42.43 -0.11 18.39
#